data_AF-A0A1I2UKA9-F1
#
_entry.id   AF-A0A1I2UKA9-F1
#
_cell.length_a   1.000
_cell.length_b   1.000
_cell.length_c   1.000
_cell.angle_alpha   90.00
_cell.angle_beta   90.00
_cell.angle_gamma   90.00
#
_symmetry.space_group_name_H-M   'P 1'
#
loop_
_entity.id
_entity.type
_entity.pdbx_description
1 polymer ?
#
loop_
_entity_poly.entity_id
_entity_poly.type
_entity_poly.pdbx_seq_one_letter_code
_entity_poly.pdbx_strand_id
1 'polypeptide(L)'
;MTMREQDHLEETCLICGQQNVEGIHICNQLICESCQKKIVETDVTNWKYKFYMNKLAKLRIGQSQQTVTPVVIQAGAAGEADKH
;
A
#
# COMPACT_ATOMS: atom_id res chain seq x y z
N MET A 1 -0.25 41.56 -4.08
CA MET A 1 -1.11 40.43 -3.68
C MET A 1 -0.34 39.12 -3.87
N THR A 2 0.59 38.78 -2.98
CA THR A 2 1.27 37.47 -3.00
C THR A 2 1.97 37.26 -1.66
N MET A 3 1.23 36.76 -0.68
CA MET A 3 1.80 36.04 0.46
C MET A 3 0.88 34.85 0.66
N ARG A 4 1.24 33.72 0.04
CA ARG A 4 0.64 32.44 0.40
C ARG A 4 1.35 32.02 1.68
N GLU A 5 0.69 32.31 2.80
CA GLU A 5 0.97 31.72 4.10
C GLU A 5 1.26 30.24 3.86
N GLN A 6 2.49 29.80 4.16
CA GLN A 6 2.81 28.39 4.19
C GLN A 6 2.02 27.83 5.35
N ASP A 7 0.81 27.40 5.04
CA ASP A 7 -0.09 26.76 5.97
C ASP A 7 0.67 25.57 6.55
N HIS A 8 1.09 25.70 7.80
CA HIS A 8 1.52 24.58 8.62
C HIS A 8 0.28 23.72 8.87
N LEU A 9 -0.19 23.06 7.80
CA LEU A 9 -1.24 22.06 7.83
C LEU A 9 -0.64 20.92 8.63
N GLU A 10 -1.09 20.79 9.87
CA GLU A 10 -0.79 19.62 10.68
C GLU A 10 -1.35 18.38 9.94
N GLU A 11 -0.49 17.71 9.19
CA GLU A 11 -0.90 16.55 8.40
C GLU A 11 -1.10 15.35 9.33
N THR A 12 -2.04 14.49 8.97
CA THR A 12 -2.32 13.29 9.79
C THR A 12 -1.40 12.16 9.35
N CYS A 13 -0.66 11.60 10.31
CA CYS A 13 0.21 10.46 10.05
C CYS A 13 -0.62 9.23 9.60
N LEU A 14 -0.30 8.63 8.46
CA LEU A 14 -0.96 7.44 7.92
C LEU A 14 -0.91 6.23 8.87
N ILE A 15 0.17 6.13 9.66
CA ILE A 15 0.45 4.96 10.49
C ILE A 15 -0.28 5.05 11.83
N CYS A 16 -0.07 6.12 12.59
CA CYS A 16 -0.66 6.31 13.92
C CYS A 16 -1.95 7.16 13.94
N GLY A 17 -2.25 7.92 12.88
CA GLY A 17 -3.42 8.80 12.81
C GLY A 17 -3.29 10.09 13.62
N GLN A 18 -2.08 10.44 14.08
CA GLN A 18 -1.85 11.68 14.83
C GLN A 18 -1.46 12.83 13.91
N GLN A 19 -2.00 14.01 14.18
CA GLN A 19 -1.57 15.28 13.57
C GLN A 19 -0.12 15.55 13.94
N ASN A 20 0.73 15.68 12.94
CA ASN A 20 2.14 16.02 13.10
C ASN A 20 2.58 16.90 11.93
N VAL A 21 3.59 17.73 12.16
CA VAL A 21 4.18 18.58 11.11
C VAL A 21 5.50 17.99 10.62
N GLU A 22 6.10 17.07 11.39
CA GLU A 22 7.45 16.55 11.15
C GLU A 22 7.43 15.07 10.72
N GLY A 23 8.11 14.78 9.61
CA GLY A 23 8.27 13.43 9.09
C GLY A 23 8.52 13.39 7.59
N ILE A 24 8.28 12.22 6.99
CA ILE A 24 8.39 12.02 5.54
C ILE A 24 7.02 12.14 4.88
N HIS A 25 6.92 12.94 3.82
CA HIS A 25 5.70 13.08 3.03
C HIS A 25 5.82 12.23 1.77
N ILE A 26 4.88 11.30 1.57
CA ILE A 26 4.83 10.41 0.41
C ILE A 26 3.50 10.65 -0.32
N CYS A 27 3.59 11.23 -1.52
CA CYS A 27 2.44 11.68 -2.32
C CYS A 27 1.56 12.70 -1.57
N ASN A 28 0.48 12.24 -0.94
CA ASN A 28 -0.48 13.06 -0.17
C ASN A 28 -0.62 12.56 1.28
N GLN A 29 0.34 11.77 1.78
CA GLN A 29 0.31 11.19 3.11
C GLN A 29 1.59 11.51 3.88
N LEU A 30 1.44 11.91 5.14
CA LEU A 30 2.55 12.05 6.09
C LEU A 30 2.80 10.75 6.85
N ILE A 31 4.07 10.43 7.10
CA ILE A 31 4.52 9.47 8.10
C ILE A 31 5.43 10.21 9.09
N CYS A 32 4.97 10.36 10.32
CA CYS A 32 5.73 11.06 11.35
C CYS A 32 7.06 10.37 11.68
N GLU A 33 8.02 11.13 12.22
CA GLU A 33 9.36 10.62 12.54
C GLU A 33 9.35 9.37 13.44
N SER A 34 8.49 9.38 14.47
CA SER A 34 8.33 8.22 15.35
C SER A 34 7.86 6.96 14.63
N CYS A 35 7.01 7.11 13.60
CA CYS A 35 6.50 5.97 12.84
C CYS A 35 7.52 5.44 11.83
N GLN A 36 8.25 6.30 11.13
CA GLN A 36 9.31 5.84 10.23
C GLN A 36 10.41 5.08 11.01
N LYS A 37 10.80 5.59 12.18
CA LYS A 37 11.82 4.93 13.01
C LYS A 37 11.37 3.56 13.47
N LYS A 38 10.12 3.44 13.95
CA LYS A 38 9.52 2.15 14.31
C LYS A 38 9.46 1.18 13.13
N ILE A 39 9.17 1.65 11.92
CA ILE A 39 9.16 0.79 10.73
C ILE A 39 10.57 0.25 10.45
N VAL A 40 11.59 1.10 10.48
CA VAL A 40 12.98 0.72 10.25
C VAL A 40 13.52 -0.21 11.35
N GLU A 41 13.12 0.03 12.61
CA GLU A 41 13.47 -0.80 13.77
C GLU A 41 12.65 -2.10 13.86
N THR A 42 11.54 -2.22 13.11
CA THR A 42 10.70 -3.43 13.18
C THR A 42 11.31 -4.53 12.33
N ASP A 43 11.77 -5.57 13.02
CA ASP A 43 12.21 -6.81 12.40
C ASP A 43 11.12 -7.45 11.53
N VAL A 44 11.53 -7.97 10.37
CA VAL A 44 10.66 -8.64 9.38
C VAL A 44 10.00 -9.92 9.93
N THR A 45 10.56 -10.47 11.00
CA THR A 45 10.04 -11.66 11.70
C THR A 45 8.93 -11.33 12.69
N ASN A 46 8.73 -10.05 13.00
CA ASN A 46 7.75 -9.61 13.97
C ASN A 46 6.36 -9.47 13.32
N TRP A 47 5.30 -9.88 14.03
CA TRP A 47 3.91 -9.72 13.59
C TRP A 47 3.55 -8.27 13.25
N LYS A 48 4.26 -7.30 13.85
CA LYS A 48 4.12 -5.87 13.57
C LYS A 48 4.53 -5.48 12.16
N TYR A 49 5.44 -6.21 11.51
CA TYR A 49 5.85 -5.94 10.13
C TYR A 49 4.65 -5.99 9.17
N LYS A 50 3.75 -6.98 9.33
CA LYS A 50 2.52 -7.10 8.53
C LYS A 50 1.59 -5.89 8.70
N PHE A 51 1.52 -5.33 9.91
CA PHE A 51 0.71 -4.14 10.17
C PHE A 51 1.23 -2.91 9.41
N TYR A 52 2.55 -2.67 9.48
CA TYR A 52 3.18 -1.56 8.77
C TYR A 52 3.09 -1.73 7.25
N MET A 53 3.28 -2.94 6.74
CA MET A 53 3.12 -3.24 5.31
C MET A 53 1.70 -2.99 4.81
N ASN A 54 0.66 -3.38 5.57
CA ASN A 54 -0.72 -3.10 5.17
C ASN A 54 -1.00 -1.59 5.09
N LYS A 55 -0.46 -0.83 6.05
CA LYS A 55 -0.57 0.63 6.04
C LYS A 55 0.18 1.25 4.86
N LEU A 56 1.41 0.82 4.59
CA LEU A 56 2.21 1.29 3.46
C LEU A 56 1.61 0.87 2.10
N ALA A 57 0.95 -0.29 2.01
CA ALA A 57 0.25 -0.73 0.80
C ALA A 57 -0.92 0.19 0.41
N LYS A 58 -1.41 1.04 1.33
CA LYS A 58 -2.39 2.09 1.02
C LYS A 58 -1.78 3.25 0.24
N LEU A 59 -0.46 3.42 0.30
CA LEU A 59 0.26 4.37 -0.54
C LEU A 59 0.20 3.85 -1.98
N ARG A 60 -0.47 4.59 -2.86
CA ARG A 60 -0.55 4.25 -4.28
C ARG A 60 0.72 4.68 -5.01
N ILE A 61 1.83 4.01 -4.70
CA ILE A 61 3.12 4.23 -5.34
C ILE A 61 3.16 3.29 -6.55
N GLY A 62 2.77 3.78 -7.73
CA GLY A 62 2.91 3.07 -9.01
C GLY A 62 2.14 1.75 -9.11
N GLN A 63 0.84 1.81 -9.43
CA GLN A 63 0.09 0.59 -9.77
C GLN A 63 0.43 0.13 -11.20
N SER A 64 1.44 -0.71 -11.35
CA SER A 64 1.44 -1.71 -12.42
C SER A 64 0.62 -2.91 -11.93
N GLN A 65 -0.59 -3.05 -12.47
CA GLN A 65 -1.55 -4.12 -12.17
C GLN A 65 -0.86 -5.49 -12.27
N GLN A 66 -0.66 -6.18 -11.15
CA GLN A 66 -0.60 -7.65 -11.14
C GLN A 66 -2.02 -8.16 -10.93
N THR A 67 -2.79 -8.17 -12.02
CA THR A 67 -3.95 -9.05 -12.15
C THR A 67 -3.41 -10.47 -12.23
N VAL A 68 -3.40 -11.19 -11.10
CA VAL A 68 -3.32 -12.65 -11.15
C VAL A 68 -4.66 -13.11 -11.73
N THR A 69 -4.72 -13.25 -13.05
CA THR A 69 -5.83 -13.91 -13.72
C THR A 69 -5.82 -15.37 -13.29
N PRO A 70 -6.94 -15.95 -12.83
CA PRO A 70 -7.02 -17.39 -12.65
C PRO A 70 -6.87 -18.04 -14.02
N VAL A 71 -5.83 -18.85 -14.21
CA VAL A 71 -5.71 -19.69 -15.40
C VAL A 71 -6.87 -20.69 -15.33
N VAL A 72 -7.91 -20.45 -16.12
CA VAL A 72 -9.00 -21.39 -16.29
C VAL A 72 -8.48 -22.50 -17.18
N ILE A 73 -8.26 -23.67 -16.59
CA ILE A 73 -7.93 -24.88 -17.33
C ILE A 73 -9.21 -25.30 -18.07
N GLN A 74 -9.25 -25.02 -19.38
CA GLN A 74 -10.30 -25.52 -20.26
C GLN A 74 -10.09 -27.04 -20.45
N ALA A 75 -10.88 -27.85 -19.75
CA ALA A 75 -11.04 -29.26 -20.10
C ALA A 75 -11.92 -29.31 -21.36
N GLY A 76 -11.29 -29.57 -22.50
CA GLY A 76 -11.99 -29.78 -23.78
C GLY A 76 -12.92 -31.00 -23.69
N ALA A 77 -14.18 -30.79 -24.02
CA ALA A 77 -15.12 -31.86 -24.33
C ALA A 77 -14.81 -32.39 -25.74
N ALA A 78 -14.62 -33.69 -25.85
CA ALA A 78 -14.73 -34.43 -27.11
C ALA A 78 -15.65 -35.64 -26.87
N GLY A 79 -16.95 -35.46 -27.15
CA GLY A 79 -17.69 -36.51 -27.88
C GLY A 79 -17.23 -36.44 -29.35
N GLU A 80 -17.40 -37.41 -30.23
CA GLU A 80 -18.32 -38.53 -30.35
C GLU A 80 -17.85 -39.28 -31.63
N ALA A 81 -17.96 -40.62 -31.69
CA ALA A 81 -18.22 -41.37 -32.93
C ALA A 81 -18.33 -42.87 -32.65
N ASP A 82 -19.57 -43.28 -32.40
CA ASP A 82 -20.13 -44.53 -32.89
C ASP A 82 -19.99 -44.57 -34.43
N LYS A 83 -19.58 -45.73 -34.99
CA LYS A 83 -20.27 -46.45 -36.10
C LYS A 83 -19.32 -47.29 -36.98
N HIS A 84 -19.71 -48.57 -37.09
CA HIS A 84 -19.36 -49.63 -38.05
C HIS A 84 -18.10 -50.48 -37.82
#